data_AF-A0A532T6P0-F1
#
_entry.id   AF-A0A532T6P0-F1
#
_cell.length_a   1.000
_cell.length_b   1.000
_cell.length_c   1.000
_cell.angle_alpha   90.00
_cell.angle_beta   90.00
_cell.angle_gamma   90.00
#
_symmetry.space_group_name_H-M   'P 1'
#
loop_
_entity.id
_entity.type
_entity.pdbx_description
1 polymer ?
#
loop_
_entity_poly.entity_id
_entity_poly.type
_entity_poly.pdbx_seq_one_letter_code
_entity_poly.pdbx_strand_id
1 'polypeptide(L)'
;MSYSSGRINKKRNLSVWLLIFIVITALSFILYLLINPIWWVLLPIAILLIVVIQMMSHYFWLEKKICPRCNAPITKYGDFCRNCGLKLWFKCISCGKYIQSSTKFCDNCNIELEHTVEERETFDYEIVKEGSPLPKMNNYCPNCGSKLSNQENIKFCEECGEKL
;
A
#
# COMPACT_ATOMS: atom_id res chain seq x y z
N MET A 1 54.43 0.44 -63.15
CA MET A 1 53.66 0.85 -61.95
C MET A 1 53.07 2.23 -62.16
N SER A 2 51.73 2.43 -62.10
CA SER A 2 51.07 3.72 -61.76
C SER A 2 49.54 3.64 -61.98
N TYR A 3 48.77 2.97 -61.11
CA TYR A 3 47.28 2.99 -61.21
C TYR A 3 46.54 2.80 -59.86
N SER A 4 47.12 3.26 -58.73
CA SER A 4 46.48 3.15 -57.41
C SER A 4 46.18 4.47 -56.69
N SER A 5 46.51 5.62 -57.27
CA SER A 5 46.36 6.95 -56.61
C SER A 5 45.01 7.64 -56.83
N GLY A 6 44.21 7.23 -57.83
CA GLY A 6 42.94 7.90 -58.16
C GLY A 6 41.74 7.52 -57.28
N ARG A 7 41.71 6.28 -56.74
CA ARG A 7 40.54 5.76 -56.00
C ARG A 7 40.47 6.28 -54.55
N ILE A 8 41.63 6.57 -53.95
CA ILE A 8 41.76 7.10 -52.57
C ILE A 8 41.33 8.57 -52.53
N ASN A 9 41.73 9.36 -53.54
CA ASN A 9 41.34 10.76 -53.67
C ASN A 9 39.82 10.94 -53.86
N LYS A 10 39.17 10.10 -54.67
CA LYS A 10 37.71 10.18 -54.88
C LYS A 10 36.90 9.87 -53.61
N LYS A 11 37.30 8.87 -52.82
CA LYS A 11 36.66 8.55 -51.53
C LYS A 11 36.91 9.63 -50.47
N ARG A 12 38.12 10.17 -50.39
CA ARG A 12 38.48 11.27 -49.47
C ARG A 12 37.71 12.56 -49.79
N ASN A 13 37.54 12.87 -51.07
CA ASN A 13 36.78 14.05 -51.49
C ASN A 13 35.28 13.88 -51.22
N LEU A 14 34.73 12.66 -51.41
CA LEU A 14 33.33 12.35 -51.10
C LEU A 14 33.06 12.43 -49.59
N SER A 15 33.96 11.91 -48.74
CA SER A 15 33.82 12.02 -47.28
C SER A 15 33.96 13.46 -46.79
N VAL A 16 34.85 14.26 -47.37
CA VAL A 16 35.00 15.67 -47.03
C VAL A 16 33.74 16.46 -47.41
N TRP A 17 33.14 16.17 -48.57
CA TRP A 17 31.90 16.83 -49.00
C TRP A 17 30.71 16.44 -48.12
N LEU A 18 30.61 15.18 -47.70
CA LEU A 18 29.60 14.73 -46.74
C LEU A 18 29.75 15.43 -45.39
N LEU A 19 30.97 15.57 -44.88
CA LEU A 19 31.24 16.30 -43.64
C LEU A 19 30.85 17.78 -43.75
N ILE A 20 31.19 18.45 -44.86
CA ILE A 20 30.81 19.84 -45.11
C ILE A 20 29.29 19.99 -45.18
N PHE A 21 28.59 19.09 -45.86
CA PHE A 21 27.14 19.10 -45.95
C PHE A 21 26.47 18.90 -44.57
N ILE A 22 27.01 18.00 -43.75
CA ILE A 22 26.53 17.79 -42.38
C ILE A 22 26.74 19.04 -41.52
N VAL A 23 27.89 19.70 -41.64
CA VAL A 23 28.18 20.94 -40.90
C VAL A 23 27.26 22.07 -41.34
N ILE A 24 27.00 22.22 -42.65
CA ILE A 24 26.10 23.25 -43.18
C ILE A 24 24.66 23.00 -42.75
N THR A 25 24.19 21.75 -42.78
CA THR A 25 22.83 21.41 -42.34
C THR A 25 22.66 21.60 -40.83
N ALA A 26 23.65 21.24 -40.02
CA ALA A 26 23.66 21.50 -38.58
C ALA A 26 23.66 23.01 -38.27
N LEU A 27 24.51 23.81 -38.94
CA LEU A 27 24.55 25.25 -38.76
C LEU A 27 23.26 25.94 -39.23
N SER A 28 22.67 25.49 -40.33
CA SER A 28 21.39 25.99 -40.84
C SER A 28 20.25 25.68 -39.87
N PHE A 29 20.26 24.48 -39.28
CA PHE A 29 19.32 24.09 -38.25
C PHE A 29 19.51 24.93 -36.99
N ILE A 30 20.74 25.09 -36.49
CA ILE A 30 21.06 25.94 -35.34
C ILE A 30 20.63 27.39 -35.58
N LEU A 31 20.86 27.92 -36.78
CA LEU A 31 20.41 29.27 -37.15
C LEU A 31 18.88 29.36 -37.20
N TYR A 32 18.19 28.32 -37.69
CA TYR A 32 16.72 28.22 -37.64
C TYR A 32 16.20 28.14 -36.21
N LEU A 33 16.88 27.43 -35.30
CA LEU A 33 16.58 27.38 -33.87
C LEU A 33 16.71 28.76 -33.19
N LEU A 34 17.66 29.58 -33.66
CA LEU A 34 17.94 30.91 -33.13
C LEU A 34 17.04 32.01 -33.73
N ILE A 35 16.67 31.89 -35.01
CA ILE A 35 15.85 32.88 -35.71
C ILE A 35 14.35 32.67 -35.43
N ASN A 36 13.91 31.42 -35.30
CA ASN A 36 12.49 31.13 -35.16
C ASN A 36 12.10 31.11 -33.66
N PRO A 37 11.36 32.12 -33.15
CA PRO A 37 11.01 32.22 -31.74
C PRO A 37 10.14 31.05 -31.26
N ILE A 38 9.53 30.30 -32.19
CA ILE A 38 8.72 29.12 -31.90
C ILE A 38 9.54 28.07 -31.14
N TRP A 39 10.82 27.89 -31.46
CA TRP A 39 11.66 26.88 -30.80
C TRP A 39 11.99 27.22 -29.34
N TRP A 40 12.20 28.50 -29.03
CA TRP A 40 12.38 28.96 -27.65
C TRP A 40 11.15 28.79 -26.78
N VAL A 41 9.95 28.75 -27.38
CA VAL A 41 8.69 28.48 -26.67
C VAL A 41 8.41 26.97 -26.59
N LEU A 42 8.74 26.21 -27.64
CA LEU A 42 8.46 24.76 -27.69
C LEU A 42 9.36 23.96 -26.75
N LEU A 43 10.63 24.36 -26.59
CA LEU A 43 11.61 23.70 -25.72
C LEU A 43 11.18 23.69 -24.23
N PRO A 44 10.80 24.83 -23.60
CA PRO A 44 10.34 24.82 -22.21
C PRO A 44 9.00 24.10 -22.04
N ILE A 45 8.10 24.15 -23.03
CA ILE A 45 6.84 23.38 -23.01
C ILE A 45 7.14 21.88 -22.99
N ALA A 46 8.06 21.40 -23.83
CA ALA A 46 8.45 20.00 -23.85
C ALA A 46 9.08 19.56 -22.52
N ILE A 47 9.93 20.40 -21.92
CA ILE A 47 10.49 20.13 -20.58
C ILE A 47 9.38 20.05 -19.53
N LEU A 48 8.43 21.00 -19.54
CA LEU A 48 7.28 20.98 -18.62
C LEU A 48 6.46 19.69 -18.76
N LEU A 49 6.18 19.26 -19.99
CA LEU A 49 5.47 18.00 -20.25
C LEU A 49 6.24 16.80 -19.71
N ILE A 50 7.56 16.75 -19.90
CA ILE A 50 8.41 15.67 -19.37
C ILE A 50 8.36 15.64 -17.84
N VAL A 51 8.46 16.81 -17.18
CA VAL A 51 8.39 16.90 -15.71
C VAL A 51 7.02 16.43 -15.20
N VAL A 52 5.93 16.83 -15.86
CA VAL A 52 4.57 16.37 -15.50
C VAL A 52 4.44 14.86 -15.66
N ILE A 53 4.95 14.29 -16.75
CA ILE A 53 4.93 12.83 -16.99
C ILE A 53 5.75 12.09 -15.93
N GLN A 54 6.95 12.56 -15.60
CA GLN A 54 7.80 11.97 -14.56
C GLN A 54 7.13 12.02 -13.19
N MET A 55 6.53 13.17 -12.85
CA MET A 55 5.79 13.37 -11.62
C MET A 55 4.59 12.42 -11.54
N MET A 56 3.77 12.33 -12.58
CA MET A 56 2.63 11.39 -12.66
C MET A 56 3.05 9.93 -12.58
N SER A 57 4.16 9.55 -13.22
CA SER A 57 4.74 8.20 -13.14
C SER A 57 5.07 7.83 -11.69
N HIS A 58 5.67 8.74 -10.93
CA HIS A 58 6.01 8.51 -9.52
C HIS A 58 4.77 8.40 -8.62
N TYR A 59 3.66 9.07 -8.95
CA TYR A 59 2.40 8.92 -8.23
C TYR A 59 1.68 7.60 -8.53
N PHE A 60 1.92 7.00 -9.70
CA PHE A 60 1.17 5.82 -10.15
C PHE A 60 1.58 4.50 -9.48
N TRP A 61 2.70 4.48 -8.75
CA TRP A 61 3.11 3.33 -7.94
C TRP A 61 2.36 3.30 -6.60
N LEU A 62 1.04 3.14 -6.66
CA LEU A 62 0.25 2.74 -5.50
C LEU A 62 0.63 1.29 -5.17
N GLU A 63 1.61 1.13 -4.28
CA GLU A 63 2.05 -0.16 -3.74
C GLU A 63 0.85 -1.03 -3.36
N LYS A 64 0.58 -2.06 -4.15
CA LYS A 64 -0.36 -3.14 -3.79
C LYS A 64 0.28 -3.92 -2.65
N LYS A 65 -0.14 -3.62 -1.42
CA LYS A 65 0.27 -4.39 -0.26
C LYS A 65 -0.40 -5.78 -0.30
N ILE A 66 0.32 -6.79 0.16
CA ILE A 66 -0.11 -8.19 0.18
C ILE A 66 -0.27 -8.60 1.64
N CYS A 67 -1.32 -9.36 1.96
CA CYS A 67 -1.52 -9.87 3.31
C CYS A 67 -0.44 -10.92 3.66
N PRO A 68 0.26 -10.82 4.82
CA PRO A 68 1.30 -11.78 5.20
C PRO A 68 0.78 -13.18 5.56
N ARG A 69 -0.53 -13.32 5.85
CA ARG A 69 -1.14 -14.60 6.26
C ARG A 69 -1.75 -15.38 5.10
N CYS A 70 -2.32 -14.70 4.10
CA CYS A 70 -3.10 -15.37 3.04
C CYS A 70 -2.73 -14.92 1.62
N ASN A 71 -1.72 -14.06 1.46
CA ASN A 71 -1.28 -13.51 0.18
C ASN A 71 -2.35 -12.80 -0.67
N ALA A 72 -3.51 -12.48 -0.09
CA ALA A 72 -4.54 -11.71 -0.77
C ALA A 72 -4.14 -10.23 -0.92
N PRO A 73 -4.56 -9.55 -2.01
CA PRO A 73 -4.34 -8.12 -2.18
C PRO A 73 -5.13 -7.34 -1.13
N ILE A 74 -4.46 -6.42 -0.43
CA ILE A 74 -5.08 -5.57 0.59
C ILE A 74 -5.11 -4.10 0.17
N THR A 75 -6.18 -3.41 0.55
CA THR A 75 -6.32 -1.95 0.35
C THR A 75 -5.46 -1.20 1.37
N LYS A 76 -4.80 -0.10 0.97
CA LYS A 76 -3.95 0.71 1.89
C LYS A 76 -4.67 1.15 3.17
N TYR A 77 -5.99 1.31 3.13
CA TYR A 77 -6.82 1.80 4.24
C TYR A 77 -7.68 0.71 4.91
N GLY A 78 -7.41 -0.57 4.67
CA GLY A 78 -8.17 -1.65 5.30
C GLY A 78 -7.68 -1.94 6.72
N ASP A 79 -8.56 -1.86 7.72
CA ASP A 79 -8.26 -2.26 9.11
C ASP A 79 -8.05 -3.77 9.25
N PHE A 80 -8.79 -4.55 8.45
CA PHE A 80 -8.78 -6.01 8.44
C PHE A 80 -8.64 -6.57 7.02
N CYS A 81 -8.03 -7.75 6.90
CA CYS A 81 -8.00 -8.49 5.64
C CYS A 81 -9.37 -9.13 5.35
N ARG A 82 -9.95 -8.86 4.18
CA ARG A 82 -11.25 -9.41 3.75
C ARG A 82 -11.26 -10.92 3.53
N ASN A 83 -10.08 -11.53 3.33
CA ASN A 83 -9.97 -12.96 3.04
C ASN A 83 -9.70 -13.82 4.29
N CYS A 84 -8.84 -13.34 5.21
CA CYS A 84 -8.43 -14.12 6.38
C CYS A 84 -8.79 -13.50 7.73
N GLY A 85 -9.41 -12.32 7.77
CA GLY A 85 -9.80 -11.62 9.00
C GLY A 85 -8.64 -11.07 9.83
N LEU A 86 -7.39 -11.13 9.35
CA LEU A 86 -6.23 -10.60 10.07
C LEU A 86 -6.35 -9.07 10.24
N LYS A 87 -6.13 -8.57 11.45
CA LYS A 87 -6.04 -7.15 11.75
C LYS A 87 -4.70 -6.60 11.26
N LEU A 88 -4.74 -5.64 10.34
CA LEU A 88 -3.54 -5.11 9.66
C LEU A 88 -2.91 -3.93 10.40
N TRP A 89 -3.70 -3.26 11.25
CA TRP A 89 -3.28 -2.07 12.00
C TRP A 89 -3.62 -2.22 13.48
N PHE A 90 -2.68 -1.82 14.33
CA PHE A 90 -2.87 -1.82 15.78
C PHE A 90 -2.20 -0.60 16.40
N LYS A 91 -2.62 -0.26 17.62
CA LYS A 91 -2.12 0.90 18.35
C LYS A 91 -0.95 0.45 19.22
N CYS A 92 0.19 1.11 19.11
CA CYS A 92 1.34 0.85 19.94
C CYS A 92 1.02 1.15 21.42
N ILE A 93 1.37 0.23 22.32
CA ILE A 93 1.08 0.36 23.77
C ILE A 93 1.84 1.53 24.41
N SER A 94 3.07 1.81 23.96
CA SER A 94 3.92 2.83 24.59
C SER A 94 3.73 4.22 24.00
N CYS A 95 3.53 4.35 22.67
CA CYS A 95 3.41 5.66 22.03
C CYS A 95 2.01 6.01 21.50
N GLY A 96 1.09 5.04 21.48
CA GLY A 96 -0.27 5.27 21.03
C GLY A 96 -0.44 5.49 19.52
N LYS A 97 0.62 5.39 18.70
CA LYS A 97 0.51 5.51 17.23
C LYS A 97 0.07 4.21 16.58
N TYR A 98 -0.57 4.34 15.41
CA TYR A 98 -0.96 3.19 14.58
C TYR A 98 0.25 2.63 13.84
N ILE A 99 0.39 1.31 13.89
CA ILE A 99 1.50 0.55 13.31
C ILE A 99 0.95 -0.67 12.56
N GLN A 100 1.72 -1.14 11.56
CA GLN A 100 1.34 -2.29 10.72
C GLN A 100 1.69 -3.61 11.41
N SER A 101 0.81 -4.61 11.29
CA SER A 101 1.00 -5.95 11.87
C SER A 101 2.27 -6.68 11.42
N SER A 102 2.90 -6.25 10.32
CA SER A 102 4.12 -6.85 9.78
C SER A 102 5.42 -6.29 10.37
N THR A 103 5.37 -5.23 11.18
CA THR A 103 6.58 -4.61 11.74
C THR A 103 6.93 -5.21 13.11
N LYS A 104 8.19 -5.64 13.26
CA LYS A 104 8.73 -6.15 14.53
C LYS A 104 9.02 -5.04 15.56
N PHE A 105 9.26 -3.82 15.09
CA PHE A 105 9.58 -2.66 15.93
C PHE A 105 8.64 -1.50 15.59
N CYS A 106 8.37 -0.65 16.58
CA CYS A 106 7.63 0.59 16.33
C CYS A 106 8.56 1.69 15.82
N ASP A 107 8.28 2.24 14.63
CA ASP A 107 9.07 3.32 14.02
C ASP A 107 9.17 4.61 14.87
N ASN A 108 8.29 4.78 15.86
CA ASN A 108 8.21 6.00 16.66
C ASN A 108 8.85 5.89 18.05
N CYS A 109 8.72 4.74 18.71
CA CYS A 109 9.25 4.53 20.06
C CYS A 109 10.29 3.42 20.16
N ASN A 110 10.63 2.78 19.03
CA ASN A 110 11.70 1.80 18.88
C ASN A 110 11.64 0.59 19.82
N ILE A 111 10.47 0.35 20.43
CA ILE A 111 10.20 -0.85 21.21
C ILE A 111 9.89 -2.03 20.29
N GLU A 112 10.36 -3.20 20.70
CA GLU A 112 10.04 -4.47 20.09
C GLU A 112 8.59 -4.84 20.39
N LEU A 113 7.85 -5.16 19.34
CA LEU A 113 6.46 -5.56 19.41
C LEU A 113 6.47 -7.08 19.35
N GLU A 114 6.56 -7.69 20.53
CA GLU A 114 6.39 -9.13 20.64
C GLU A 114 4.93 -9.44 20.28
N HIS A 115 4.72 -9.81 19.02
CA HIS A 115 3.46 -10.39 18.58
C HIS A 115 3.39 -11.81 19.15
N THR A 116 3.21 -11.92 20.46
CA THR A 116 2.62 -13.11 21.03
C THR A 116 1.24 -13.20 20.41
N VAL A 117 1.13 -14.00 19.35
CA VAL A 117 -0.11 -14.69 19.04
C VAL A 117 -0.36 -15.55 20.26
N GLU A 118 -0.97 -14.95 21.28
CA GLU A 118 -1.70 -15.68 22.29
C GLU A 118 -2.76 -16.40 21.47
N GLU A 119 -2.45 -17.66 21.20
CA GLU A 119 -3.40 -18.67 20.80
C GLU A 119 -4.57 -18.49 21.76
N ARG A 120 -5.63 -17.83 21.27
CA ARG A 120 -6.87 -17.74 22.02
C ARG A 120 -7.23 -19.18 22.31
N GLU A 121 -7.10 -19.56 23.58
CA GLU A 121 -7.56 -20.85 24.05
C GLU A 121 -8.95 -21.03 23.47
N THR A 122 -9.09 -22.04 22.62
CA THR A 122 -10.38 -22.46 22.13
C THR A 122 -11.12 -22.91 23.37
N PHE A 123 -11.96 -22.04 23.93
CA PHE A 123 -12.96 -22.48 24.87
C PHE A 123 -13.77 -23.54 24.13
N ASP A 124 -13.63 -24.80 24.57
CA ASP A 124 -14.49 -25.89 24.15
C ASP A 124 -15.91 -25.48 24.53
N TYR A 125 -16.63 -24.94 23.56
CA TYR A 125 -18.06 -24.77 23.68
C TYR A 125 -18.65 -26.14 23.38
N GLU A 126 -19.26 -26.76 24.38
CA GLU A 126 -20.09 -27.92 24.13
C GLU A 126 -21.29 -27.45 23.29
N ILE A 127 -21.43 -28.02 22.09
CA ILE A 127 -22.60 -27.81 21.25
C ILE A 127 -23.77 -28.49 21.95
N VAL A 128 -24.53 -27.68 22.70
CA VAL A 128 -25.81 -28.03 23.33
C VAL A 128 -26.76 -28.48 22.21
N LYS A 129 -26.97 -29.79 22.08
CA LYS A 129 -27.87 -30.38 21.07
C LYS A 129 -29.28 -29.84 21.28
N GLU A 130 -30.01 -29.59 20.20
CA GLU A 130 -31.44 -29.25 20.24
C GLU A 130 -32.19 -30.28 21.12
N GLY A 131 -32.86 -29.79 22.17
CA GLY A 131 -33.58 -30.61 23.14
C GLY A 131 -32.84 -30.91 24.46
N SER A 132 -31.62 -30.41 24.66
CA SER A 132 -30.97 -30.48 25.98
C SER A 132 -31.52 -29.40 26.93
N PRO A 133 -31.67 -29.71 28.24
CA PRO A 133 -32.18 -28.76 29.21
C PRO A 133 -31.21 -27.59 29.34
N LEU A 134 -31.73 -26.37 29.23
CA LEU A 134 -30.96 -25.15 29.45
C LEU A 134 -30.28 -25.21 30.83
N PRO A 135 -29.07 -24.64 30.98
CA PRO A 135 -28.42 -24.51 32.28
C PRO A 135 -29.42 -23.88 33.26
N LYS A 136 -29.70 -24.56 34.37
CA LYS A 136 -30.62 -24.03 35.38
C LYS A 136 -30.08 -22.70 35.86
N MET A 137 -30.81 -21.61 35.60
CA MET A 137 -30.54 -20.31 36.20
C MET A 137 -30.49 -20.49 37.71
N ASN A 138 -29.52 -19.85 38.35
CA ASN A 138 -29.39 -19.80 39.78
C ASN A 138 -30.65 -19.18 40.40
N ASN A 139 -31.07 -19.66 41.56
CA ASN A 139 -32.26 -19.16 42.25
C ASN A 139 -32.07 -17.75 42.83
N TYR A 140 -30.87 -17.18 42.69
CA TYR A 140 -30.46 -15.91 43.26
C TYR A 140 -29.78 -15.03 42.22
N CYS A 141 -29.99 -13.72 42.31
CA CYS A 141 -29.29 -12.75 41.48
C CYS A 141 -27.78 -12.76 41.79
N PRO A 142 -26.90 -12.85 40.78
CA PRO A 142 -25.44 -12.87 41.00
C PRO A 142 -24.88 -11.53 41.48
N ASN A 143 -25.62 -10.42 41.29
CA ASN A 143 -25.19 -9.09 41.71
C ASN A 143 -25.66 -8.74 43.13
N CYS A 144 -26.94 -8.92 43.45
CA CYS A 144 -27.48 -8.53 44.76
C CYS A 144 -27.83 -9.69 45.70
N GLY A 145 -27.79 -10.94 45.23
CA GLY A 145 -28.13 -12.11 46.03
C GLY A 145 -29.62 -12.31 46.32
N SER A 146 -30.50 -11.49 45.72
CA SER A 146 -31.95 -11.60 45.90
C SER A 146 -32.53 -12.86 45.29
N LYS A 147 -33.62 -13.37 45.87
CA LYS A 147 -34.28 -14.57 45.38
C LYS A 147 -35.10 -14.26 44.13
N LEU A 148 -34.87 -15.00 43.05
CA LEU A 148 -35.57 -14.81 41.78
C LEU A 148 -36.92 -15.54 41.80
N SER A 149 -38.00 -14.79 41.63
CA SER A 149 -39.37 -15.33 41.78
C SER A 149 -39.86 -16.13 40.57
N ASN A 150 -39.19 -16.08 39.40
CA ASN A 150 -39.67 -16.74 38.19
C ASN A 150 -38.56 -17.01 37.16
N GLN A 151 -38.05 -18.24 37.08
CA GLN A 151 -36.85 -18.59 36.30
C GLN A 151 -37.07 -18.68 34.78
N GLU A 152 -38.32 -18.73 34.32
CA GLU A 152 -38.62 -19.01 32.91
C GLU A 152 -38.59 -17.76 32.01
N ASN A 153 -38.60 -16.53 32.56
CA ASN A 153 -38.64 -15.31 31.73
C ASN A 153 -38.19 -14.00 32.41
N ILE A 154 -37.28 -14.05 33.37
CA ILE A 154 -36.73 -12.83 34.00
C ILE A 154 -35.50 -12.34 33.21
N LYS A 155 -35.62 -11.14 32.62
CA LYS A 155 -34.51 -10.48 31.90
C LYS A 155 -33.67 -9.60 32.81
N PHE A 156 -34.26 -9.14 33.91
CA PHE A 156 -33.63 -8.23 34.87
C PHE A 156 -34.06 -8.62 36.28
N CYS A 157 -33.19 -8.37 37.26
CA CYS A 157 -33.51 -8.52 38.67
C CYS A 157 -34.46 -7.41 39.12
N GLU A 158 -35.57 -7.78 39.76
CA GLU A 158 -36.59 -6.86 40.26
C GLU A 158 -36.10 -5.98 41.44
N GLU A 159 -35.07 -6.43 42.17
CA GLU A 159 -34.52 -5.69 43.31
C GLU A 159 -33.38 -4.74 42.95
N CYS A 160 -32.45 -5.15 42.07
CA CYS A 160 -31.24 -4.37 41.77
C CYS A 160 -31.14 -3.85 40.33
N GLY A 161 -32.02 -4.30 39.43
CA GLY A 161 -32.02 -3.91 38.02
C GLY A 161 -30.91 -4.54 37.17
N GLU A 162 -30.10 -5.45 37.74
CA GLU A 162 -29.07 -6.18 37.00
C GLU A 162 -29.68 -7.07 35.92
N LYS A 163 -29.02 -7.19 34.77
CA LYS A 163 -29.44 -8.08 33.69
C LYS A 163 -29.06 -9.53 34.02
N LEU A 164 -30.01 -10.47 33.88
CA LEU A 164 -29.86 -11.90 34.18
C LEU A 164 -29.67 -12.75 32.92
#